data_AF-A0A355PFI1-F1
#
_entry.id   AF-A0A355PFI1-F1
#
_cell.length_a   1.000
_cell.length_b   1.000
_cell.length_c   1.000
_cell.angle_alpha   90.00
_cell.angle_beta   90.00
_cell.angle_gamma   90.00
#
_symmetry.space_group_name_H-M   'P 1'
#
loop_
_entity.id
_entity.type
_entity.pdbx_description
1 polymer ?
#
loop_
_entity_poly.entity_id
_entity_poly.type
_entity_poly.pdbx_seq_one_letter_code
_entity_poly.pdbx_strand_id
1 'polypeptide(L)' 'MFVDSHCHLDRLSEHTHGGDVAATLDAARAANVSQFLAISTTLEELPGLAAIA' A
#
# COMPACT_ATOMS: atom_id res chain seq x y z
N MET A 1 -12.07 -8.14 -10.52
CA MET A 1 -11.41 -6.85 -10.27
C MET A 1 -11.82 -6.41 -8.88
N PHE A 2 -10.86 -6.36 -7.98
CA PHE A 2 -11.05 -5.97 -6.58
C PHE A 2 -10.51 -4.56 -6.36
N VAL A 3 -11.05 -3.91 -5.34
CA VAL A 3 -10.58 -2.63 -4.82
C VAL A 3 -10.21 -2.89 -3.38
N ASP A 4 -8.96 -2.59 -3.02
CA ASP A 4 -8.58 -2.48 -1.64
C ASP A 4 -8.98 -1.08 -1.16
N SER A 5 -10.17 -1.01 -0.56
CA SER A 5 -10.74 0.24 -0.10
C SER A 5 -10.13 0.75 1.21
N HIS A 6 -9.22 0.00 1.84
CA HIS A 6 -8.57 0.41 3.09
C HIS A 6 -7.28 -0.37 3.31
N CYS A 7 -6.14 0.27 3.07
CA CYS A 7 -4.81 -0.30 3.38
C CYS A 7 -3.88 0.72 4.05
N HIS A 8 -2.86 0.23 4.74
CA HIS A 8 -1.79 1.04 5.35
C HIS A 8 -0.46 0.71 4.66
N LEU A 9 -0.20 1.33 3.50
CA LEU A 9 1.02 1.07 2.72
C LEU A 9 2.29 1.52 3.45
N ASP A 10 2.17 2.51 4.33
CA ASP A 10 3.21 3.02 5.22
C ASP A 10 3.58 2.07 6.38
N ARG A 11 2.78 1.02 6.61
CA ARG A 11 2.95 0.08 7.73
C ARG A 11 3.07 -1.38 7.30
N LEU A 12 3.47 -1.62 6.05
CA LEU A 12 3.79 -2.97 5.58
C LEU A 12 4.97 -3.54 6.38
N SER A 13 4.90 -4.83 6.71
CA SER A 13 6.01 -5.52 7.35
C SER A 13 7.20 -5.60 6.40
N GLU A 14 8.42 -5.51 6.93
CA GLU A 14 9.66 -5.77 6.17
C GLU A 14 9.73 -7.20 5.60
N HIS A 15 8.93 -8.13 6.14
CA HIS A 15 8.80 -9.49 5.61
C HIS A 15 7.84 -9.59 4.41
N THR A 16 7.00 -8.57 4.18
CA THR A 16 6.08 -8.52 3.05
C THR A 16 6.84 -8.12 1.80
N HIS A 17 7.01 -9.06 0.86
CA HIS A 17 7.73 -8.85 -0.40
C HIS A 17 9.12 -8.20 -0.23
N GLY A 18 9.82 -8.51 0.86
CA GLY A 18 11.15 -7.97 1.16
C GLY A 18 11.15 -6.49 1.56
N GLY A 19 10.01 -5.96 2.03
CA GLY A 19 9.85 -4.56 2.38
C GLY A 19 9.67 -3.64 1.17
N ASP A 20 9.52 -4.19 -0.02
CA ASP A 20 9.29 -3.42 -1.24
C ASP A 20 7.79 -3.23 -1.49
N VAL A 21 7.36 -1.97 -1.41
CA VAL A 21 5.99 -1.56 -1.67
C VAL A 21 5.62 -1.83 -3.13
N ALA A 22 6.53 -1.63 -4.08
CA ALA A 22 6.25 -1.87 -5.51
C ALA A 22 5.96 -3.36 -5.75
N ALA A 23 6.80 -4.24 -5.21
CA ALA A 23 6.60 -5.68 -5.28
C ALA A 23 5.28 -6.12 -4.61
N THR A 24 4.88 -5.46 -3.52
CA THR A 24 3.59 -5.69 -2.85
C THR A 24 2.41 -5.30 -3.74
N LEU A 25 2.46 -4.13 -4.38
CA LEU A 25 1.42 -3.68 -5.30
C LEU A 25 1.32 -4.58 -6.54
N ASP A 26 2.45 -5.06 -7.06
CA ASP A 26 2.47 -5.98 -8.21
C ASP A 26 1.88 -7.35 -7.87
N ALA A 27 2.16 -7.87 -6.68
CA ALA A 27 1.52 -9.10 -6.19
C ALA A 27 0.00 -8.92 -6.04
N ALA A 28 -0.45 -7.77 -5.52
CA ALA A 28 -1.87 -7.46 -5.41
C ALA A 28 -2.55 -7.33 -6.80
N ARG A 29 -1.86 -6.73 -7.78
CA ARG A 29 -2.33 -6.68 -9.17
C ARG A 29 -2.44 -8.06 -9.81
N ALA A 30 -1.46 -8.94 -9.57
CA ALA A 30 -1.53 -10.34 -10.02
C ALA A 30 -2.72 -11.08 -9.39
N ALA A 31 -3.14 -10.69 -8.18
CA ALA A 31 -4.35 -11.16 -7.51
C ALA A 31 -5.65 -10.43 -7.93
N ASN A 32 -5.62 -9.65 -9.01
CA ASN A 32 -6.76 -8.91 -9.58
C ASN A 32 -7.26 -7.74 -8.70
N VAL A 33 -6.42 -7.19 -7.80
CA VAL A 33 -6.66 -5.92 -7.10
C VAL A 33 -6.11 -4.77 -7.94
N SER A 34 -6.95 -3.77 -8.20
CA SER A 34 -6.68 -2.77 -9.25
C SER A 34 -6.64 -1.33 -8.74
N GLN A 35 -7.19 -1.08 -7.56
CA GLN A 35 -7.25 0.22 -6.92
C GLN A 35 -7.00 0.04 -5.43
N PHE A 36 -6.34 1.04 -4.83
CA PHE A 36 -5.92 1.04 -3.44
C PHE A 36 -6.28 2.38 -2.83
N LEU A 37 -6.93 2.37 -1.66
CA LEU A 37 -7.10 3.55 -0.83
C LEU A 37 -6.17 3.41 0.38
N ALA A 38 -5.11 4.19 0.38
CA ALA A 38 -4.11 4.17 1.44
C ALA A 38 -4.47 5.18 2.54
N ILE A 39 -4.37 4.76 3.80
CA ILE A 39 -4.82 5.52 4.97
C ILE A 39 -3.64 5.91 5.85
N SER A 40 -3.45 7.21 6.05
CA SER A 40 -2.53 7.72 7.08
C SER A 40 -3.24 7.80 8.42
N THR A 41 -2.56 7.43 9.51
CA THR A 41 -3.11 7.55 10.87
C THR A 41 -2.84 8.90 11.54
N THR A 42 -1.91 9.68 11.00
CA THR A 42 -1.52 10.99 11.53
C THR A 42 -1.33 12.00 10.38
N LEU A 43 -1.32 13.30 10.70
CA LEU A 43 -1.05 14.34 9.71
C LEU A 43 0.43 14.38 9.34
N GLU A 44 1.29 14.01 10.28
CA GLU A 44 2.73 13.98 10.15
C GLU A 44 3.21 12.87 9.20
N GLU A 45 2.55 11.71 9.21
CA GLU A 45 2.86 10.58 8.32
C GLU A 45 2.27 10.75 6.90
N LEU A 46 1.28 11.63 6.72
CA LEU A 46 0.56 11.79 5.46
C LEU A 46 1.45 12.15 4.26
N PRO A 47 2.44 13.06 4.36
CA PRO A 47 3.34 13.35 3.25
C PRO A 47 4.17 12.14 2.82
N GLY A 48 4.55 11.26 3.77
CA GLY A 48 5.26 10.03 3.48
C GLY A 48 4.38 9.05 2.69
N LEU A 49 3.13 8.89 3.12
CA LEU A 49 2.16 8.05 2.41
C LEU A 49 1.82 8.60 1.02
N ALA A 50 1.66 9.91 0.87
CA ALA A 50 1.38 10.56 -0.41
C ALA A 50 2.56 10.50 -1.40
N ALA A 51 3.78 10.21 -0.95
CA ALA A 51 4.92 9.96 -1.84
C ALA A 51 4.91 8.52 -2.40
N ILE A 52 4.16 7.62 -1.78
CA ILE A 52 4.03 6.21 -2.19
C ILE A 52 2.88 6.01 -3.19
N ALA A 53 1.77 6.76 -3.01
CA ALA A 53 0.51 6.62 -3.74
C ALA A 53 0.30 7.75 -4.77
#